data_AF-A0A5C1I0Y4-F1
#
_entry.id   AF-A0A5C1I0Y4-F1
#
_cell.length_a   1.000
_cell.length_b   1.000
_cell.length_c   1.000
_cell.angle_alpha   90.00
_cell.angle_beta   90.00
_cell.angle_gamma   90.00
#
_symmetry.space_group_name_H-M   'P 1'
#
loop_
_entity.id
_entity.type
_entity.pdbx_description
1 polymer ?
#
loop_
_entity_poly.entity_id
_entity_poly.type
_entity_poly.pdbx_seq_one_letter_code
_entity_poly.pdbx_strand_id
1 'polypeptide(L)'
;MLNLISPRNFVKLFAVCFLSLVAVGVSAQDKTKTIGNKLRTGSSNTSFDAVKGRQVGIEMNAGKNPVQLLKLSFHTQNRSNDSIPFKVNVYQMAGKLPNEANLVKDEIKGYIKKYNNQDNHQLITVDISSYNVKVAGDIVVSIEFLETKTGSNIGFACGLFNGGTFHKDTEAEPWKKIPVVGVDFNVVVKKLK
;
A
#
# COMPACT_ATOMS: atom_id res chain seq x y z
N MET A 1 -32.84 -55.90 -38.82
CA MET A 1 -32.88 -57.29 -38.34
C MET A 1 -31.61 -57.55 -37.55
N LEU A 2 -31.76 -57.93 -36.27
CA LEU A 2 -30.96 -58.90 -35.48
C LEU A 2 -29.43 -58.64 -35.37
N ASN A 3 -28.76 -58.71 -34.21
CA ASN A 3 -29.12 -59.24 -32.90
C ASN A 3 -28.09 -58.83 -31.84
N LEU A 4 -28.55 -58.78 -30.58
CA LEU A 4 -27.78 -58.71 -29.33
C LEU A 4 -26.97 -60.00 -29.07
N ILE A 5 -25.72 -59.87 -28.58
CA ILE A 5 -25.01 -60.82 -27.69
C ILE A 5 -24.06 -59.96 -26.82
N SER A 6 -24.39 -59.57 -25.58
CA SER A 6 -24.39 -60.27 -24.28
C SER A 6 -23.03 -60.23 -23.53
N PRO A 7 -23.02 -59.98 -22.20
CA PRO A 7 -21.86 -59.54 -21.42
C PRO A 7 -21.23 -60.67 -20.60
N ARG A 8 -19.91 -60.65 -20.38
CA ARG A 8 -19.20 -61.07 -19.14
C ARG A 8 -17.71 -61.27 -19.40
N ASN A 9 -16.92 -60.84 -18.41
CA ASN A 9 -15.56 -61.29 -18.12
C ASN A 9 -14.43 -60.80 -19.05
N PHE A 10 -14.06 -59.53 -18.88
CA PHE A 10 -12.63 -59.18 -18.87
C PHE A 10 -12.29 -58.50 -17.54
N VAL A 11 -12.39 -59.32 -16.50
CA VAL A 11 -11.95 -59.00 -15.14
C VAL A 11 -10.42 -59.19 -15.10
N LYS A 12 -9.72 -58.19 -14.55
CA LYS A 12 -8.34 -58.22 -13.99
C LYS A 12 -7.15 -58.27 -14.96
N LEU A 13 -6.66 -57.09 -15.34
CA LEU A 13 -5.24 -56.72 -15.51
C LEU A 13 -5.26 -55.24 -15.93
N PHE A 14 -5.07 -54.24 -15.10
CA PHE A 14 -3.88 -53.91 -14.33
C PHE A 14 -4.32 -53.05 -13.14
N ALA A 15 -4.20 -53.62 -11.94
CA ALA A 15 -3.97 -52.80 -10.77
C ALA A 15 -2.56 -52.20 -10.88
N VAL A 16 -2.37 -51.06 -10.23
CA VAL A 16 -1.09 -50.40 -9.97
C VAL A 16 -0.62 -49.52 -11.12
N CYS A 17 -0.99 -48.24 -11.07
CA CYS A 17 0.01 -47.17 -10.94
C CYS A 17 -0.67 -45.80 -10.88
N PHE A 18 -0.26 -45.02 -9.88
CA PHE A 18 -0.56 -43.60 -9.67
C PHE A 18 -1.98 -43.26 -9.17
N LEU A 19 -2.21 -43.57 -7.88
CA LEU A 19 -2.67 -42.51 -6.98
C LEU A 19 -1.62 -41.39 -7.03
N SER A 20 -1.67 -40.52 -8.03
CA SER A 20 -1.16 -39.17 -7.84
C SER A 20 -2.18 -38.48 -6.95
N LEU A 21 -1.98 -38.59 -5.64
CA LEU A 21 -2.46 -37.59 -4.72
C LEU A 21 -1.85 -36.27 -5.23
N VAL A 22 -2.58 -35.56 -6.08
CA VAL A 22 -2.27 -34.17 -6.32
C VAL A 22 -2.60 -33.54 -4.98
N ALA A 23 -1.58 -33.46 -4.12
CA ALA A 23 -1.54 -32.45 -3.10
C ALA A 23 -1.57 -31.14 -3.87
N VAL A 24 -2.77 -30.72 -4.26
CA VAL A 24 -3.06 -29.31 -4.46
C VAL A 24 -2.80 -28.76 -3.08
N GLY A 25 -1.56 -28.33 -2.86
CA GLY A 25 -1.28 -27.36 -1.84
C GLY A 25 -2.25 -26.26 -2.16
N VAL A 26 -3.36 -26.23 -1.44
CA VAL A 26 -4.12 -25.01 -1.24
C VAL A 26 -3.10 -24.13 -0.54
N SER A 27 -2.25 -23.47 -1.35
CA SER A 27 -1.66 -22.21 -0.97
C SER A 27 -2.89 -21.43 -0.57
N ALA A 28 -3.13 -21.35 0.74
CA ALA A 28 -4.21 -20.58 1.28
C ALA A 28 -4.02 -19.21 0.66
N GLN A 29 -4.82 -18.89 -0.36
CA GLN A 29 -4.66 -17.70 -1.18
C GLN A 29 -4.46 -16.57 -0.18
N ASP A 30 -3.23 -16.06 -0.10
CA ASP A 30 -2.85 -15.17 0.97
C ASP A 30 -3.88 -14.05 0.92
N LYS A 31 -4.71 -13.93 1.98
CA LYS A 31 -5.89 -13.07 1.95
C LYS A 31 -5.42 -11.63 2.03
N THR A 32 -4.91 -11.12 0.92
CA THR A 32 -4.46 -9.76 0.76
C THR A 32 -5.66 -8.86 0.50
N LYS A 33 -5.66 -7.66 1.07
CA LYS A 33 -6.64 -6.61 0.79
C LYS A 33 -5.92 -5.28 0.64
N THR A 34 -6.51 -4.34 -0.09
CA THR A 34 -6.04 -2.95 -0.11
C THR A 34 -6.81 -2.15 0.92
N ILE A 35 -6.10 -1.34 1.72
CA ILE A 35 -6.66 -0.37 2.67
C ILE A 35 -6.20 1.05 2.30
N GLY A 36 -6.92 2.05 2.77
CA GLY A 36 -6.65 3.46 2.47
C GLY A 36 -7.49 3.99 1.31
N ASN A 37 -7.01 5.06 0.68
CA ASN A 37 -7.71 5.77 -0.36
C ASN A 37 -7.52 5.13 -1.72
N LYS A 38 -8.60 5.05 -2.52
CA LYS A 38 -8.53 4.56 -3.90
C LYS A 38 -7.59 5.46 -4.70
N LEU A 39 -6.71 4.82 -5.48
CA LEU A 39 -5.90 5.51 -6.48
C LEU A 39 -6.79 6.29 -7.44
N ARG A 40 -6.40 7.52 -7.76
CA ARG A 40 -7.15 8.39 -8.68
C ARG A 40 -6.26 8.94 -9.77
N THR A 41 -6.82 9.00 -10.97
CA THR A 41 -6.28 9.76 -12.11
C THR A 41 -7.13 11.03 -12.25
N GLY A 42 -6.54 12.22 -12.11
CA GLY A 42 -7.28 13.49 -12.19
C GLY A 42 -6.43 14.70 -11.81
N SER A 43 -6.98 15.92 -11.92
CA SER A 43 -6.27 17.20 -11.74
C SER A 43 -6.29 17.75 -10.31
N SER A 44 -7.17 17.27 -9.44
CA SER A 44 -7.25 17.72 -8.04
C SER A 44 -6.01 17.26 -7.28
N ASN A 45 -5.18 18.22 -6.90
CA ASN A 45 -3.99 17.99 -6.09
C ASN A 45 -3.99 18.86 -4.83
N THR A 46 -3.43 18.30 -3.76
CA THR A 46 -2.86 19.08 -2.68
C THR A 46 -1.35 19.08 -2.85
N SER A 47 -0.69 20.19 -2.55
CA SER A 47 0.74 20.34 -2.82
C SER A 47 1.49 20.66 -1.55
N PHE A 48 2.69 20.08 -1.42
CA PHE A 48 3.61 20.32 -0.33
C PHE A 48 5.01 20.61 -0.91
N ASP A 49 5.71 21.58 -0.34
CA ASP A 49 7.13 21.75 -0.65
C ASP A 49 7.93 20.62 -0.01
N ALA A 50 8.96 20.11 -0.69
CA ALA A 50 9.91 19.17 -0.13
C ALA A 50 10.81 19.89 0.87
N VAL A 51 10.44 19.80 2.15
CA VAL A 51 11.21 20.29 3.30
C VAL A 51 11.64 19.06 4.09
N LYS A 52 12.93 18.98 4.47
CA LYS A 52 13.44 17.85 5.26
C LYS A 52 12.61 17.64 6.53
N GLY A 53 12.18 16.41 6.76
CA GLY A 53 11.36 16.01 7.92
C GLY A 53 9.87 16.30 7.78
N ARG A 54 9.42 17.02 6.73
CA ARG A 54 7.99 17.18 6.44
C ARG A 54 7.39 15.83 6.09
N GLN A 55 6.21 15.56 6.64
CA GLN A 55 5.49 14.31 6.44
C GLN A 55 4.12 14.55 5.82
N VAL A 56 3.69 13.61 4.97
CA VAL A 56 2.36 13.59 4.37
C VAL A 56 1.83 12.16 4.39
N GLY A 57 0.61 11.96 4.88
CA GLY A 57 0.01 10.63 4.98
C GLY A 57 -1.49 10.66 5.19
N ILE A 58 -2.07 9.47 5.33
CA ILE A 58 -3.49 9.31 5.65
C ILE A 58 -3.70 8.27 6.73
N GLU A 59 -4.84 8.39 7.40
CA GLU A 59 -5.37 7.36 8.27
C GLU A 59 -5.96 6.20 7.45
N MET A 60 -5.68 4.96 7.87
CA MET A 60 -6.14 3.74 7.26
C MET A 60 -6.61 2.77 8.36
N ASN A 61 -7.72 2.06 8.10
CA ASN A 61 -8.20 1.01 9.00
C ASN A 61 -7.58 -0.34 8.62
N ALA A 62 -6.62 -0.82 9.41
CA ALA A 62 -6.06 -2.16 9.27
C ALA A 62 -7.04 -3.25 9.72
N GLY A 63 -7.97 -2.90 10.63
CA GLY A 63 -8.94 -3.78 11.24
C GLY A 63 -8.43 -4.38 12.56
N LYS A 64 -9.29 -5.14 13.26
CA LYS A 64 -8.98 -5.67 14.60
C LYS A 64 -7.84 -6.69 14.62
N ASN A 65 -7.75 -7.52 13.57
CA ASN A 65 -6.74 -8.57 13.50
C ASN A 65 -5.45 -8.02 12.90
N PRO A 66 -4.27 -8.39 13.45
CA PRO A 66 -3.00 -7.98 12.89
C PRO A 66 -2.85 -8.30 11.40
N VAL A 67 -2.31 -7.35 10.66
CA VAL A 67 -1.94 -7.51 9.25
C VAL A 67 -0.50 -7.10 9.03
N GLN A 68 0.15 -7.69 8.04
CA GLN A 68 1.44 -7.24 7.54
C GLN A 68 1.21 -6.27 6.39
N LEU A 69 1.93 -5.15 6.39
CA LEU A 69 1.97 -4.23 5.26
C LEU A 69 2.90 -4.78 4.17
N LEU A 70 2.45 -4.77 2.91
CA LEU A 70 3.20 -5.33 1.79
C LEU A 70 3.65 -4.29 0.78
N LYS A 71 2.77 -3.37 0.40
CA LYS A 71 3.04 -2.44 -0.69
C LYS A 71 2.29 -1.14 -0.50
N LEU A 72 3.01 -0.02 -0.36
CA LEU A 72 2.45 1.33 -0.36
C LEU A 72 2.37 1.85 -1.79
N SER A 73 1.25 2.48 -2.17
CA SER A 73 1.11 3.17 -3.45
C SER A 73 0.41 4.52 -3.30
N PHE A 74 0.83 5.50 -4.10
CA PHE A 74 0.26 6.85 -4.15
C PHE A 74 0.60 7.54 -5.48
N HIS A 75 -0.23 8.49 -5.89
CA HIS A 75 0.01 9.32 -7.07
C HIS A 75 0.58 10.68 -6.69
N THR A 76 1.59 11.12 -7.44
CA THR A 76 2.27 12.39 -7.18
C THR A 76 2.75 13.08 -8.45
N GLN A 77 3.03 14.37 -8.35
CA GLN A 77 3.63 15.19 -9.39
C GLN A 77 4.76 16.00 -8.75
N ASN A 78 6.00 15.71 -9.13
CA ASN A 78 7.15 16.45 -8.65
C ASN A 78 7.57 17.48 -9.70
N ARG A 79 7.18 18.73 -9.48
CA ARG A 79 7.51 19.86 -10.37
C ARG A 79 8.90 20.44 -10.11
N SER A 80 9.70 19.84 -9.23
CA SER A 80 11.08 20.27 -9.01
C SER A 80 12.01 19.79 -10.13
N ASN A 81 13.23 20.33 -10.15
CA ASN A 81 14.22 20.02 -11.19
C ASN A 81 14.91 18.66 -11.00
N ASP A 82 14.68 17.97 -9.88
CA ASP A 82 15.37 16.73 -9.49
C ASP A 82 14.40 15.75 -8.79
N SER A 83 14.83 14.53 -8.55
CA SER A 83 14.07 13.56 -7.76
C SER A 83 14.07 13.93 -6.28
N ILE A 84 12.97 13.65 -5.58
CA ILE A 84 12.86 13.88 -4.13
C ILE A 84 13.01 12.55 -3.38
N PRO A 85 14.05 12.39 -2.55
CA PRO A 85 14.16 11.23 -1.68
C PRO A 85 13.15 11.32 -0.53
N PHE A 86 12.53 10.18 -0.22
CA PHE A 86 11.62 10.06 0.92
C PHE A 86 11.86 8.74 1.67
N LYS A 87 11.35 8.66 2.91
CA LYS A 87 11.18 7.39 3.63
C LYS A 87 9.72 7.17 4.02
N VAL A 88 9.34 5.91 4.25
CA VAL A 88 7.99 5.53 4.70
C VAL A 88 7.97 5.42 6.22
N ASN A 89 6.96 6.01 6.85
CA ASN A 89 6.71 5.91 8.27
C ASN A 89 5.28 5.38 8.54
N VAL A 90 5.11 4.69 9.66
CA VAL A 90 3.82 4.13 10.08
C VAL A 90 3.60 4.40 11.57
N TYR A 91 2.44 4.93 11.91
CA TYR A 91 2.08 5.34 13.27
C TYR A 91 0.73 4.76 13.66
N GLN A 92 0.51 4.53 14.95
CA GLN A 92 -0.82 4.18 15.47
C GLN A 92 -1.62 5.46 15.74
N MET A 93 -2.92 5.45 15.47
CA MET A 93 -3.79 6.52 15.94
C MET A 93 -3.92 6.50 17.48
N ALA A 94 -3.84 7.69 18.10
CA ALA A 94 -4.07 7.93 19.51
C ALA A 94 -5.20 8.98 19.65
N GLY A 95 -6.44 8.54 19.50
CA GLY A 95 -7.59 9.44 19.40
C GLY A 95 -7.66 10.09 18.03
N LYS A 96 -7.59 11.43 17.95
CA LYS A 96 -7.77 12.18 16.69
C LYS A 96 -6.48 12.39 15.90
N LEU A 97 -5.32 12.14 16.50
CA LEU A 97 -4.00 12.34 15.89
C LEU A 97 -3.17 11.06 16.03
N PRO A 98 -2.16 10.86 15.17
CA PRO A 98 -1.21 9.76 15.31
C PRO A 98 -0.39 9.92 16.58
N ASN A 99 0.08 8.80 17.14
CA ASN A 99 1.16 8.84 18.10
C ASN A 99 2.48 9.23 17.40
N GLU A 100 3.48 9.67 18.17
CA GLU A 100 4.79 10.01 17.62
C GLU A 100 5.72 8.78 17.48
N ALA A 101 5.27 7.59 17.91
CA ALA A 101 6.07 6.38 17.94
C ALA A 101 6.02 5.62 16.60
N ASN A 102 7.02 5.83 15.76
CA ASN A 102 7.12 5.14 14.46
C ASN A 102 7.29 3.62 14.63
N LEU A 103 6.44 2.86 13.93
CA LEU A 103 6.42 1.40 13.93
C LEU A 103 7.42 0.80 12.93
N VAL A 104 7.87 1.58 11.94
CA VAL A 104 8.94 1.19 11.01
C VAL A 104 10.28 1.32 11.74
N LYS A 105 11.06 0.23 11.80
CA LYS A 105 12.34 0.19 12.53
C LYS A 105 13.56 0.36 11.62
N ASP A 106 13.49 -0.18 10.42
CA ASP A 106 14.53 0.00 9.40
C ASP A 106 14.03 0.97 8.33
N GLU A 107 14.88 1.89 7.88
CA GLU A 107 14.47 2.91 6.91
C GLU A 107 14.05 2.30 5.58
N ILE A 108 12.80 2.55 5.19
CA ILE A 108 12.23 2.18 3.90
C ILE A 108 12.30 3.41 3.00
N LYS A 109 13.28 3.47 2.09
CA LYS A 109 13.54 4.65 1.24
C LYS A 109 13.01 4.49 -0.18
N GLY A 110 12.62 5.60 -0.78
CA GLY A 110 12.21 5.69 -2.18
C GLY A 110 12.52 7.05 -2.77
N TYR A 111 12.21 7.20 -4.05
CA TYR A 111 12.38 8.45 -4.78
C TYR A 111 11.10 8.82 -5.54
N ILE A 112 10.67 10.06 -5.39
CA ILE A 112 9.67 10.69 -6.25
C ILE A 112 10.42 11.30 -7.43
N LYS A 113 10.37 10.63 -8.59
CA LYS A 113 11.06 11.09 -9.81
C LYS A 113 10.52 12.44 -10.27
N LYS A 114 11.36 13.21 -10.98
CA LYS A 114 10.94 14.44 -11.66
C LYS A 114 9.78 14.15 -12.62
N TYR A 115 8.79 15.04 -12.61
CA TYR A 115 7.66 14.98 -13.54
C TYR A 115 8.14 15.19 -14.99
N ASN A 116 7.84 14.24 -15.88
CA ASN A 116 8.34 14.21 -17.25
C ASN A 116 7.31 14.73 -18.29
N ASN A 117 6.39 15.61 -17.88
CA ASN A 117 5.36 16.25 -18.73
C ASN A 117 4.38 15.30 -19.45
N GLN A 118 4.31 14.02 -19.08
CA GLN A 118 3.22 13.15 -19.54
C GLN A 118 2.01 13.42 -18.65
N ASP A 119 0.85 13.70 -19.27
CA ASP A 119 -0.39 14.32 -18.75
C ASP A 119 -1.05 13.75 -17.46
N ASN A 120 -0.38 12.93 -16.65
CA ASN A 120 -0.95 12.29 -15.47
C ASN A 120 0.01 12.26 -14.28
N HIS A 121 -0.53 12.28 -13.06
CA HIS A 121 0.24 11.99 -11.85
C HIS A 121 1.02 10.66 -11.99
N GLN A 122 2.26 10.62 -11.51
CA GLN A 122 3.06 9.41 -11.50
C GLN A 122 2.63 8.50 -10.35
N LEU A 123 2.40 7.22 -10.64
CA LEU A 123 2.18 6.20 -9.61
C LEU A 123 3.53 5.81 -8.99
N ILE A 124 3.68 6.07 -7.70
CA ILE A 124 4.80 5.55 -6.90
C ILE A 124 4.31 4.31 -6.17
N THR A 125 5.11 3.25 -6.20
CA THR A 125 4.87 2.01 -5.48
C THR A 125 6.15 1.60 -4.75
N VAL A 126 6.04 1.39 -3.44
CA VAL A 126 7.13 0.96 -2.57
C VAL A 126 6.80 -0.43 -2.02
N ASP A 127 7.66 -1.40 -2.26
CA ASP A 127 7.58 -2.70 -1.59
C ASP A 127 8.10 -2.56 -0.15
N ILE A 128 7.24 -2.92 0.80
CA ILE A 128 7.51 -2.84 2.23
C ILE A 128 7.42 -4.21 2.91
N SER A 129 7.23 -5.28 2.13
CA SER A 129 6.97 -6.63 2.63
C SER A 129 8.15 -7.20 3.43
N SER A 130 9.38 -6.96 2.97
CA SER A 130 10.63 -7.43 3.60
C SER A 130 10.88 -6.83 4.99
N TYR A 131 10.25 -5.70 5.30
CA TYR A 131 10.40 -4.99 6.57
C TYR A 131 9.48 -5.52 7.67
N ASN A 132 8.58 -6.46 7.33
CA ASN A 132 7.71 -7.16 8.28
C ASN A 132 6.94 -6.21 9.22
N VAL A 133 6.47 -5.07 8.68
CA VAL A 133 5.70 -4.08 9.45
C VAL A 133 4.31 -4.64 9.73
N LYS A 134 4.03 -4.95 10.99
CA LYS A 134 2.78 -5.53 11.46
C LYS A 134 1.97 -4.51 12.24
N VAL A 135 0.68 -4.41 11.94
CA VAL A 135 -0.21 -3.38 12.49
C VAL A 135 -1.62 -3.92 12.73
N ALA A 136 -2.36 -3.26 13.60
CA ALA A 136 -3.80 -3.46 13.80
C ALA A 136 -4.47 -2.11 14.11
N GLY A 137 -5.80 -2.06 14.03
CA GLY A 137 -6.57 -0.85 14.33
C GLY A 137 -6.41 0.25 13.28
N ASP A 138 -6.55 1.50 13.72
CA ASP A 138 -6.41 2.69 12.89
C ASP A 138 -4.97 3.20 12.93
N ILE A 139 -4.37 3.36 11.77
CA ILE A 139 -2.97 3.73 11.59
C ILE A 139 -2.83 4.91 10.65
N VAL A 140 -1.74 5.67 10.75
CA VAL A 140 -1.32 6.59 9.69
C VAL A 140 -0.12 6.02 8.96
N VAL A 141 -0.24 5.91 7.65
CA VAL A 141 0.90 5.62 6.76
C VAL A 141 1.25 6.92 6.06
N SER A 142 2.52 7.30 6.14
CA SER A 142 3.02 8.56 5.62
C SER A 142 4.36 8.37 4.91
N ILE A 143 4.70 9.34 4.07
CA ILE A 143 6.08 9.53 3.63
C ILE A 143 6.67 10.77 4.29
N GLU A 144 7.97 10.76 4.51
CA GLU A 144 8.76 11.87 5.02
C GLU A 144 9.83 12.26 4.00
N PHE A 145 9.91 13.55 3.65
CA PHE A 145 10.97 14.04 2.76
C PHE A 145 12.32 14.05 3.48
N LEU A 146 13.35 13.49 2.84
CA LEU A 146 14.68 13.37 3.44
C LEU A 146 15.57 14.59 3.19
N GLU A 147 15.16 15.46 2.27
CA GLU A 147 15.92 16.64 1.85
C GLU A 147 14.99 17.84 1.64
N THR A 148 15.52 19.03 1.89
CA THR A 148 14.88 20.28 1.49
C THR A 148 15.28 20.62 0.05
N LYS A 149 14.31 20.86 -0.82
CA LYS A 149 14.53 21.35 -2.18
C LYS A 149 13.80 22.67 -2.36
N THR A 150 14.56 23.77 -2.39
CA THR A 150 14.00 25.13 -2.57
C THR A 150 13.22 25.24 -3.87
N GLY A 151 12.03 25.84 -3.82
CA GLY A 151 11.15 25.99 -4.99
C GLY A 151 10.51 24.68 -5.47
N SER A 152 10.61 23.60 -4.70
CA SER A 152 9.89 22.37 -5.00
C SER A 152 8.39 22.54 -4.78
N ASN A 153 7.60 21.82 -5.57
CA ASN A 153 6.15 21.71 -5.42
C ASN A 153 5.77 20.26 -5.73
N ILE A 154 5.46 19.51 -4.68
CA ILE A 154 5.13 18.09 -4.78
C ILE A 154 3.61 17.98 -4.65
N GLY A 155 2.95 17.82 -5.79
CA GLY A 155 1.52 17.54 -5.86
C GLY A 155 1.24 16.09 -5.49
N PHE A 156 0.16 15.86 -4.76
CA PHE A 156 -0.40 14.53 -4.51
C PHE A 156 -1.83 14.52 -5.03
N ALA A 157 -2.20 13.46 -5.75
CA ALA A 157 -3.58 13.29 -6.16
C ALA A 157 -4.45 13.16 -4.90
N CYS A 158 -5.57 13.89 -4.86
CA CYS A 158 -6.42 13.92 -3.68
C CYS A 158 -7.91 13.81 -4.04
N GLY A 159 -8.70 13.32 -3.08
CA GLY A 159 -10.15 13.32 -3.13
C GLY A 159 -10.75 14.20 -2.03
N LEU A 160 -12.04 14.48 -2.16
CA LEU A 160 -12.84 15.10 -1.11
C LEU A 160 -13.54 14.04 -0.25
N PHE A 161 -13.72 14.35 1.04
CA PHE A 161 -14.45 13.55 2.03
C PHE A 161 -13.91 12.11 2.22
N ASN A 162 -12.61 11.89 2.01
CA ASN A 162 -11.96 10.58 2.13
C ASN A 162 -10.99 10.50 3.33
N GLY A 163 -11.40 11.04 4.48
CA GLY A 163 -10.67 10.91 5.75
C GLY A 163 -9.59 11.97 6.00
N GLY A 164 -9.27 12.80 5.01
CA GLY A 164 -8.33 13.91 5.15
C GLY A 164 -6.85 13.51 5.01
N THR A 165 -5.97 14.51 5.08
CA THR A 165 -4.52 14.36 4.98
C THR A 165 -3.87 14.75 6.29
N PHE A 166 -3.09 13.85 6.86
CA PHE A 166 -2.23 14.14 8.01
C PHE A 166 -0.89 14.65 7.52
N HIS A 167 -0.36 15.68 8.16
CA HIS A 167 0.97 16.20 7.83
C HIS A 167 1.70 16.73 9.06
N LYS A 168 3.04 16.74 8.97
CA LYS A 168 3.92 17.52 9.86
C LYS A 168 4.71 18.47 8.96
N ASP A 169 4.84 19.74 9.34
CA ASP A 169 5.56 20.69 8.47
C ASP A 169 7.08 20.53 8.57
N THR A 170 7.56 19.99 9.69
CA THR A 170 8.94 19.52 9.94
C THR A 170 8.91 18.30 10.89
N GLU A 171 10.06 17.66 11.12
CA GLU A 171 10.15 16.50 12.03
C GLU A 171 9.77 16.85 13.48
N ALA A 172 10.08 18.08 13.92
CA ALA A 172 9.88 18.54 15.30
C ALA A 172 8.49 19.13 15.58
N GLU A 173 7.73 19.46 14.53
CA GLU A 173 6.38 20.02 14.68
C GLU A 173 5.34 18.93 14.98
N PRO A 174 4.21 19.25 15.63
CA PRO A 174 3.14 18.27 15.87
C PRO A 174 2.38 17.91 14.58
N TRP A 175 1.67 16.78 14.62
CA TRP A 175 0.72 16.40 13.57
C TRP A 175 -0.41 17.41 13.40
N LYS A 176 -0.71 17.74 12.14
CA LYS A 176 -1.85 18.54 11.69
C LYS A 176 -2.70 17.70 10.74
N LYS A 177 -3.98 18.06 10.58
CA LYS A 177 -4.92 17.37 9.69
C LYS A 177 -5.67 18.37 8.81
N ILE A 178 -5.65 18.12 7.50
CA ILE A 178 -6.55 18.73 6.52
C ILE A 178 -7.78 17.80 6.42
N PRO A 179 -8.94 18.13 6.99
CA PRO A 179 -9.99 17.15 7.26
C PRO A 179 -10.75 16.66 6.01
N VAL A 180 -10.98 17.54 5.03
CA VAL A 180 -11.84 17.23 3.87
C VAL A 180 -11.05 16.66 2.69
N VAL A 181 -9.76 16.96 2.59
CA VAL A 181 -8.92 16.61 1.44
C VAL A 181 -7.94 15.51 1.83
N GLY A 182 -8.10 14.31 1.30
CA GLY A 182 -7.23 13.16 1.55
C GLY A 182 -6.43 12.76 0.32
N VAL A 183 -5.10 12.68 0.45
CA VAL A 183 -4.20 12.13 -0.59
C VAL A 183 -4.49 10.66 -0.87
N ASP A 184 -4.22 10.19 -2.07
CA ASP A 184 -4.63 8.86 -2.57
C ASP A 184 -3.68 7.71 -2.16
N PHE A 185 -3.23 7.72 -0.92
CA PHE A 185 -2.37 6.68 -0.38
C PHE A 185 -3.18 5.40 -0.15
N ASN A 186 -2.63 4.25 -0.53
CA ASN A 186 -3.14 2.96 -0.09
C ASN A 186 -2.03 1.96 0.16
N VAL A 187 -2.37 0.93 0.94
CA VAL A 187 -1.47 -0.16 1.25
C VAL A 187 -2.14 -1.50 0.97
N VAL A 188 -1.43 -2.38 0.26
CA VAL A 188 -1.78 -3.80 0.21
C VAL A 188 -1.31 -4.45 1.50
N VAL A 189 -2.21 -5.15 2.19
CA VAL A 189 -1.94 -5.82 3.46
C VAL A 189 -2.29 -7.30 3.39
N LYS A 190 -1.55 -8.13 4.12
CA LYS A 190 -1.81 -9.57 4.30
C LYS A 190 -2.28 -9.83 5.72
N LYS A 191 -3.41 -10.53 5.86
CA LYS A 191 -3.88 -10.97 7.18
C LYS A 191 -2.88 -11.95 7.80
N LEU A 192 -2.53 -11.71 9.06
CA LEU A 192 -1.79 -12.67 9.86
C LEU A 192 -2.78 -13.68 10.46
N LYS A 193 -2.36 -14.95 10.53
CA LYS A 193 -3.13 -16.02 11.15
C LYS A 193 -3.03 -15.94 12.67
#